data_AF-A0A9E6VNI3-F1
#
_entry.id   AF-A0A9E6VNI3-F1
#
_cell.length_a   1.000
_cell.length_b   1.000
_cell.length_c   1.000
_cell.angle_alpha   90.00
_cell.angle_beta   90.00
_cell.angle_gamma   90.00
#
_symmetry.space_group_name_H-M   'P 1'
#
loop_
_entity.id
_entity.type
_entity.pdbx_description
1 polymer ?
#
loop_
_entity_poly.entity_id
_entity_poly.type
_entity_poly.pdbx_seq_one_letter_code
_entity_poly.pdbx_strand_id
1 'polypeptide(L)'
;MSTKLNRDAILREMLNTLVKGWGRNAVYDALDEIVGATKSEASVDRQTTEAAKIEPRAVQLVEDLPIAGDRKLLMLQLARAFDAGTAFPRISDVRAFLASHHQSAKELRSRDQAFGKMIPLLQRMSEKGLLTVMSRSHHSGPAELGSISDAIKDAGQNLRGSTTDVDSKQVD
;
A
#
# COMPACT_ATOMS: atom_id res chain seq x y z
N MET A 1 34.78 39.81 -26.72
CA MET A 1 33.63 39.60 -25.82
C MET A 1 33.39 38.10 -25.69
N SER A 2 33.95 37.48 -24.65
CA SER A 2 33.88 36.02 -24.46
C SER A 2 32.61 35.71 -23.67
N THR A 3 31.58 35.20 -24.34
CA THR A 3 30.39 34.65 -23.70
C THR A 3 30.83 33.41 -22.93
N LYS A 4 31.09 33.57 -21.63
CA LYS A 4 31.16 32.44 -20.70
C LYS A 4 29.78 31.79 -20.71
N LEU A 5 29.56 30.88 -21.66
CA LEU A 5 28.42 29.99 -21.68
C LEU A 5 28.42 29.27 -20.34
N ASN A 6 27.48 29.67 -19.49
CA ASN A 6 27.39 29.18 -18.14
C ASN A 6 27.10 27.67 -18.25
N ARG A 7 28.04 26.83 -17.78
CA ARG A 7 28.00 25.39 -17.95
C ARG A 7 26.68 24.80 -17.44
N ASP A 8 26.15 25.41 -16.39
CA ASP A 8 24.86 25.07 -15.78
C ASP A 8 23.66 25.39 -16.68
N ALA A 9 23.75 26.45 -17.48
CA ALA A 9 22.69 26.81 -18.42
C ALA A 9 22.62 25.80 -19.58
N ILE A 10 23.77 25.36 -20.09
CA ILE A 10 23.83 24.32 -21.12
C ILE A 10 23.29 22.99 -20.57
N LEU A 11 23.73 22.59 -19.38
CA LEU A 11 23.26 21.35 -18.75
C LEU A 11 21.74 21.38 -18.52
N ARG A 12 21.21 22.52 -18.06
CA ARG A 12 19.75 22.69 -17.88
C ARG A 12 18.99 22.59 -19.19
N GLU A 13 19.46 23.19 -20.27
CA GLU A 13 18.82 23.09 -21.59
C GLU A 13 18.86 21.68 -22.15
N MET A 14 19.98 20.95 -21.98
CA MET A 14 20.08 19.55 -22.37
C MET A 14 19.11 18.67 -21.58
N LEU A 15 19.08 18.81 -20.24
CA LEU A 15 18.17 18.06 -19.39
C LEU A 15 16.70 18.39 -19.71
N ASN A 16 16.39 19.65 -19.99
CA ASN A 16 15.03 20.06 -20.36
C ASN A 16 14.59 19.42 -21.69
N THR A 17 15.49 19.39 -22.68
CA THR A 17 15.24 18.72 -23.97
C THR A 17 15.02 17.21 -23.78
N LEU A 18 15.85 16.56 -22.96
CA LEU A 18 15.71 15.14 -22.63
C LEU A 18 14.40 14.84 -21.88
N VAL A 19 14.02 15.68 -20.92
CA VAL A 19 12.76 15.52 -20.18
C VAL A 19 11.56 15.73 -21.09
N LYS A 20 11.61 16.64 -22.07
CA LYS A 20 10.52 16.84 -23.05
C LYS A 20 10.38 15.67 -24.02
N GLY A 21 11.49 15.10 -24.48
CA GLY A 21 11.46 14.00 -25.46
C GLY A 21 11.11 12.64 -24.85
N TRP A 22 11.63 12.34 -23.66
CA TRP A 22 11.56 10.99 -23.07
C TRP A 22 10.80 10.94 -21.74
N GLY A 23 10.41 12.09 -21.19
CA GLY A 23 9.73 12.18 -19.91
C GLY A 23 10.70 12.16 -18.72
N ARG A 24 10.23 12.69 -17.60
CA ARG A 24 11.05 12.91 -16.40
C ARG A 24 11.61 11.61 -15.81
N ASN A 25 10.79 10.56 -15.76
CA ASN A 25 11.18 9.28 -15.12
C ASN A 25 12.30 8.56 -15.90
N ALA A 26 12.21 8.50 -17.23
CA ALA A 26 13.22 7.85 -18.06
C ALA A 26 14.59 8.54 -17.95
N VAL A 27 14.60 9.88 -17.82
CA VAL A 27 15.83 10.64 -17.61
C VAL A 27 16.45 10.35 -16.24
N TYR A 28 15.64 10.19 -15.19
CA TYR A 28 16.15 9.82 -13.86
C TYR A 28 16.71 8.41 -13.82
N ASP A 29 16.01 7.45 -14.41
CA ASP A 29 16.48 6.05 -14.47
C ASP A 29 17.83 5.95 -15.20
N ALA A 30 17.99 6.65 -16.33
CA ALA A 30 19.25 6.68 -17.08
C ALA A 30 20.39 7.39 -16.33
N LEU A 31 20.08 8.48 -15.60
CA LEU A 31 21.08 9.16 -14.77
C LEU A 31 21.55 8.28 -13.60
N ASP A 32 20.63 7.53 -12.99
CA ASP A 32 20.93 6.61 -11.89
C ASP A 32 21.82 5.44 -12.36
N GLU A 33 21.56 4.92 -13.57
CA GLU A 33 22.40 3.90 -14.21
C GLU A 33 23.84 4.38 -14.44
N ILE A 34 24.01 5.60 -14.94
CA ILE A 34 25.34 6.20 -15.20
C ILE A 34 26.09 6.42 -13.86
N VAL A 35 25.40 6.96 -12.86
CA VAL A 35 26.00 7.21 -11.53
C VAL A 35 26.34 5.90 -10.81
N GLY A 36 25.50 4.87 -10.96
CA GLY A 36 25.71 3.52 -10.44
C GLY A 36 26.89 2.81 -11.10
N ALA A 37 27.02 2.92 -12.42
CA ALA A 37 28.12 2.32 -13.18
C ALA A 37 29.49 2.89 -12.80
N THR A 38 29.55 4.19 -12.45
CA THR A 38 30.82 4.86 -12.10
C THR A 38 31.40 4.35 -10.77
N LYS A 39 30.62 3.67 -9.92
CA LYS A 39 31.09 3.10 -8.64
C LYS A 39 31.56 1.66 -8.71
N SER A 40 31.42 1.00 -9.87
CA SER A 40 31.50 -0.46 -9.95
C SER A 40 32.60 -0.97 -10.90
N GLU A 41 33.79 -0.38 -10.86
CA GLU A 41 34.96 -0.91 -11.61
C GLU A 41 35.91 -1.80 -10.78
N ALA A 42 35.59 -2.10 -9.52
CA ALA A 42 36.38 -3.04 -8.72
C ALA A 42 35.56 -4.30 -8.40
N SER A 43 35.55 -5.25 -9.33
CA SER A 43 35.65 -6.71 -9.12
C SER A 43 34.88 -7.48 -10.20
N VAL A 44 35.64 -8.09 -11.09
CA VAL A 44 35.21 -9.15 -12.00
C VAL A 44 35.12 -10.45 -11.21
N ASP A 45 33.95 -11.09 -11.14
CA ASP A 45 33.78 -12.44 -11.72
C ASP A 45 32.30 -12.89 -11.70
N ARG A 46 31.87 -13.40 -12.85
CA ARG A 46 30.85 -14.44 -13.09
C ARG A 46 29.65 -14.61 -12.13
N GLN A 47 28.47 -14.23 -12.63
CA GLN A 47 27.37 -15.12 -13.06
C GLN A 47 26.03 -14.40 -12.91
N THR A 48 25.34 -14.26 -14.04
CA THR A 48 23.87 -14.23 -14.20
C THR A 48 23.05 -14.35 -12.92
N THR A 49 22.65 -13.21 -12.39
CA THR A 49 21.31 -12.99 -11.83
C THR A 49 21.02 -11.52 -12.05
N GLU A 50 19.94 -11.21 -12.77
CA GLU A 50 19.31 -9.89 -12.68
C GLU A 50 19.28 -9.52 -11.19
N ALA A 51 20.02 -8.48 -10.81
CA ALA A 51 19.98 -7.96 -9.46
C ALA A 51 18.54 -7.52 -9.25
N ALA A 52 17.76 -8.36 -8.58
CA ALA A 52 16.44 -8.03 -8.11
C ALA A 52 16.59 -6.68 -7.42
N LYS A 53 15.96 -5.64 -7.99
CA LYS A 53 15.71 -4.39 -7.27
C LYS A 53 15.16 -4.83 -5.92
N ILE A 54 15.98 -4.71 -4.87
CA ILE A 54 15.57 -5.10 -3.53
C ILE A 54 14.43 -4.13 -3.21
N GLU A 55 13.20 -4.60 -3.36
CA GLU A 55 12.04 -3.75 -3.14
C GLU A 55 12.15 -3.23 -1.69
N PRO A 56 12.07 -1.91 -1.49
CA PRO A 56 12.24 -1.33 -0.18
C PRO A 56 11.17 -1.90 0.75
N ARG A 57 11.58 -2.26 1.97
CA ARG A 57 10.68 -2.80 2.99
C ARG A 57 9.59 -1.78 3.31
N ALA A 58 8.42 -2.25 3.72
CA ALA A 58 7.30 -1.37 4.06
C ALA A 58 7.69 -0.33 5.12
N VAL A 59 8.53 -0.71 6.09
CA VAL A 59 9.03 0.21 7.11
C VAL A 59 9.87 1.35 6.51
N GLN A 60 10.78 1.03 5.58
CA GLN A 60 11.63 2.04 4.92
C GLN A 60 10.77 3.05 4.16
N LEU A 61 9.76 2.55 3.44
CA LEU A 61 8.81 3.39 2.71
C LEU A 61 8.03 4.35 3.61
N VAL A 62 7.80 4.03 4.89
CA VAL A 62 7.12 4.91 5.85
C VAL A 62 8.09 5.85 6.56
N GLU A 63 9.33 5.42 6.81
CA GLU A 63 10.38 6.25 7.42
C GLU A 63 10.69 7.48 6.56
N ASP A 64 10.76 7.29 5.25
CA ASP A 64 11.02 8.32 4.23
C ASP A 64 9.86 9.31 4.04
N LEU A 65 8.69 9.05 4.63
CA LEU A 65 7.54 9.95 4.50
C LEU A 65 7.70 11.19 5.39
N PRO A 66 7.35 12.39 4.87
CA PRO A 66 7.34 13.64 5.64
C PRO A 66 6.08 13.73 6.53
N ILE A 67 5.85 12.72 7.37
CA ILE A 67 4.74 12.62 8.32
C ILE A 67 5.34 12.65 9.73
N ALA A 68 4.74 13.42 10.64
CA ALA A 68 5.18 13.54 12.03
C ALA A 68 4.05 13.16 13.00
N GLY A 69 4.42 12.91 14.26
CA GLY A 69 3.50 12.63 15.37
C GLY A 69 2.97 11.19 15.42
N ASP A 70 1.91 10.99 16.19
CA ASP A 70 1.30 9.68 16.49
C ASP A 70 0.87 8.91 15.24
N ARG A 71 0.53 9.64 14.18
CA ARG A 71 0.25 9.08 12.87
C ARG A 71 1.43 8.32 12.27
N LYS A 72 2.66 8.86 12.40
CA LYS A 72 3.87 8.17 11.90
C LYS A 72 4.05 6.85 12.65
N LEU A 73 3.79 6.83 13.95
CA LEU A 73 3.88 5.62 14.77
C LEU A 73 2.89 4.55 14.31
N LEU A 74 1.63 4.90 14.04
CA LEU A 74 0.63 3.97 13.54
C LEU A 74 0.98 3.41 12.15
N MET A 75 1.46 4.26 11.25
CA MET A 75 1.92 3.80 9.93
C MET A 75 3.13 2.89 10.03
N LEU A 76 4.08 3.18 10.93
CA LEU A 76 5.24 2.33 11.19
C LEU A 76 4.82 0.99 11.80
N GLN A 77 3.84 0.96 12.70
CA GLN A 77 3.31 -0.28 13.25
C GLN A 77 2.65 -1.13 12.17
N LEU A 78 1.81 -0.53 11.32
CA LEU A 78 1.20 -1.22 10.18
C LEU A 78 2.27 -1.74 9.21
N ALA A 79 3.30 -0.96 8.92
CA ALA A 79 4.41 -1.35 8.05
C ALA A 79 5.20 -2.53 8.64
N ARG A 80 5.48 -2.53 9.94
CA ARG A 80 6.14 -3.65 10.63
C ARG A 80 5.29 -4.92 10.57
N ALA A 81 3.98 -4.80 10.80
CA ALA A 81 3.04 -5.93 10.69
C ALA A 81 2.96 -6.46 9.26
N PHE A 82 3.06 -5.57 8.26
CA PHE A 82 3.09 -5.93 6.85
C PHE A 82 4.37 -6.68 6.47
N ASP A 83 5.54 -6.17 6.88
CA ASP A 83 6.84 -6.83 6.65
C ASP A 83 6.88 -8.20 7.33
N ALA A 84 6.34 -8.30 8.56
CA ALA A 84 6.20 -9.56 9.29
C ALA A 84 5.16 -10.53 8.68
N GLY A 85 4.37 -10.08 7.69
CA GLY A 85 3.33 -10.87 7.05
C GLY A 85 2.10 -11.13 7.93
N THR A 86 1.96 -10.44 9.07
CA THR A 86 0.79 -10.56 9.95
C THR A 86 -0.37 -9.66 9.51
N ALA A 87 -0.07 -8.56 8.83
CA ALA A 87 -1.04 -7.70 8.16
C ALA A 87 -0.97 -7.89 6.64
N PHE A 88 -2.11 -8.14 5.99
CA PHE A 88 -2.17 -8.41 4.55
C PHE A 88 -1.23 -9.54 4.11
N PRO A 89 -1.38 -10.75 4.68
CA PRO A 89 -0.47 -11.86 4.41
C PRO A 89 -0.37 -12.21 2.93
N ARG A 90 -1.45 -12.00 2.16
CA ARG A 90 -1.51 -12.30 0.73
C ARG A 90 -1.68 -11.02 -0.11
N ILE A 91 -1.15 -11.06 -1.33
CA ILE A 91 -1.35 -9.98 -2.32
C ILE A 91 -2.83 -9.78 -2.67
N SER A 92 -3.66 -10.82 -2.57
CA SER A 92 -5.12 -10.74 -2.72
C SER A 92 -5.77 -9.80 -1.71
N ASP A 93 -5.23 -9.76 -0.50
CA ASP A 93 -5.77 -8.99 0.61
C ASP A 93 -5.51 -7.50 0.38
N VAL A 94 -4.31 -7.19 -0.15
CA VAL A 94 -3.98 -5.83 -0.59
C VAL A 94 -4.84 -5.42 -1.78
N ARG A 95 -5.10 -6.31 -2.74
CA ARG A 95 -6.01 -6.04 -3.87
C ARG A 95 -7.43 -5.76 -3.39
N ALA A 96 -7.94 -6.54 -2.43
CA ALA A 96 -9.26 -6.34 -1.84
C ALA A 96 -9.35 -4.99 -1.12
N PHE A 97 -8.31 -4.62 -0.35
CA PHE A 97 -8.22 -3.31 0.28
C PHE A 97 -8.25 -2.18 -0.75
N LEU A 98 -7.41 -2.22 -1.79
CA LEU A 98 -7.39 -1.20 -2.84
C LEU A 98 -8.74 -1.10 -3.57
N ALA A 99 -9.38 -2.24 -3.85
CA ALA A 99 -10.71 -2.28 -4.46
C ALA A 99 -11.78 -1.63 -3.58
N SER A 100 -11.76 -1.88 -2.27
CA SER A 100 -12.69 -1.26 -1.30
C SER A 100 -12.54 0.27 -1.21
N HIS A 101 -11.38 0.79 -1.63
CA HIS A 101 -11.09 2.21 -1.71
C HIS A 101 -11.13 2.78 -3.14
N HIS A 102 -11.77 2.06 -4.07
CA HIS A 102 -11.92 2.44 -5.48
C HIS A 102 -10.57 2.73 -6.19
N GLN A 103 -9.49 2.09 -5.77
CA GLN A 103 -8.18 2.14 -6.43
C GLN A 103 -7.95 0.91 -7.30
N SER A 104 -7.35 1.12 -8.47
CA SER A 104 -7.01 0.03 -9.39
C SER A 104 -5.79 -0.73 -8.88
N ALA A 105 -5.93 -2.06 -8.80
CA ALA A 105 -4.85 -2.98 -8.43
C ALA A 105 -4.33 -3.81 -9.62
N LYS A 106 -4.61 -3.36 -10.86
CA LYS A 106 -4.39 -4.14 -12.11
C LYS A 106 -2.93 -4.49 -12.41
N GLU A 107 -1.96 -3.85 -11.76
CA GLU A 107 -0.53 -4.01 -12.05
C GLU A 107 0.31 -4.40 -10.82
N LEU A 108 -0.29 -5.04 -9.81
CA LEU A 108 0.45 -5.51 -8.64
C LEU A 108 1.13 -6.86 -8.89
N ARG A 109 2.47 -6.84 -8.97
CA ARG A 109 3.33 -8.02 -9.19
C ARG A 109 3.81 -8.66 -7.88
N SER A 110 4.04 -7.86 -6.84
CA SER A 110 4.54 -8.32 -5.54
C SER A 110 3.77 -7.69 -4.38
N ARG A 111 3.96 -8.24 -3.18
CA ARG A 111 3.40 -7.71 -1.93
C ARG A 111 4.03 -6.36 -1.58
N ASP A 112 5.33 -6.21 -1.77
CA ASP A 112 6.05 -4.98 -1.38
C ASP A 112 5.70 -3.81 -2.33
N GLN A 113 5.60 -4.07 -3.64
CA GLN A 113 5.04 -3.12 -4.60
C GLN A 113 3.61 -2.70 -4.24
N ALA A 114 2.82 -3.64 -3.71
CA ALA A 114 1.44 -3.37 -3.30
C ALA A 114 1.36 -2.43 -2.10
N PHE A 115 2.28 -2.55 -1.14
CA PHE A 115 2.35 -1.62 -0.02
C PHE A 115 2.60 -0.18 -0.48
N GLY A 116 3.50 0.02 -1.44
CA GLY A 116 3.76 1.34 -2.03
C GLY A 116 2.50 1.98 -2.63
N LYS A 117 1.58 1.18 -3.19
CA LYS A 117 0.29 1.66 -3.71
C LYS A 117 -0.73 1.95 -2.60
N MET A 118 -0.58 1.37 -1.42
CA MET A 118 -1.44 1.65 -0.26
C MET A 118 -1.08 2.98 0.42
N ILE A 119 0.20 3.37 0.42
CA ILE A 119 0.69 4.57 1.13
C ILE A 119 -0.13 5.84 0.85
N PRO A 120 -0.46 6.21 -0.42
CA PRO A 120 -1.27 7.39 -0.70
C PRO A 120 -2.67 7.34 -0.07
N LEU A 121 -3.25 6.15 0.11
CA LEU A 121 -4.53 5.96 0.78
C LEU A 121 -4.38 6.10 2.29
N LEU A 122 -3.38 5.43 2.87
CA LEU A 122 -3.09 5.50 4.30
C LEU A 122 -2.79 6.95 4.73
N GLN A 123 -2.15 7.73 3.85
CA GLN A 123 -1.93 9.18 4.01
C GLN A 123 -3.19 10.05 3.93
N ARG A 124 -4.30 9.54 3.40
CA ARG A 124 -5.58 10.25 3.35
C ARG A 124 -6.56 9.79 4.43
N MET A 125 -6.31 8.63 5.05
CA MET A 125 -7.14 8.10 6.13
C MET A 125 -6.94 8.87 7.42
N SER A 126 -8.04 9.04 8.18
CA SER A 126 -7.97 9.49 9.56
C SER A 126 -7.31 8.43 10.44
N GLU A 127 -6.88 8.84 11.63
CA GLU A 127 -6.27 7.94 12.62
C GLU A 127 -7.18 6.76 12.98
N LYS A 128 -8.47 7.03 13.18
CA LYS A 128 -9.50 6.00 13.38
C LYS A 128 -9.59 5.03 12.19
N GLY A 129 -9.41 5.55 10.96
CA GLY A 129 -9.34 4.74 9.75
C GLY A 129 -8.14 3.80 9.75
N LEU A 130 -6.95 4.29 10.11
CA LEU A 130 -5.73 3.48 10.23
C LEU A 130 -5.89 2.35 11.26
N LEU A 131 -6.45 2.64 12.43
CA LEU A 131 -6.74 1.63 13.46
C LEU A 131 -7.75 0.58 12.97
N THR A 132 -8.75 1.00 12.19
CA THR A 132 -9.74 0.09 11.59
C THR A 132 -9.07 -0.82 10.54
N VAL A 133 -8.12 -0.30 9.77
CA VAL A 133 -7.34 -1.10 8.82
C VAL A 133 -6.45 -2.10 9.57
N MET A 134 -5.76 -1.68 10.63
CA MET A 134 -4.91 -2.58 11.43
C MET A 134 -5.69 -3.72 12.10
N SER A 135 -6.92 -3.48 12.54
CA SER A 135 -7.76 -4.55 13.12
C SER A 135 -8.27 -5.53 12.07
N ARG A 136 -8.59 -5.06 10.86
CA ARG A 136 -9.10 -5.89 9.76
C ARG A 136 -8.00 -6.59 8.94
N SER A 137 -6.79 -6.04 8.93
CA SER A 137 -5.67 -6.57 8.13
C SER A 137 -5.19 -7.96 8.58
N HIS A 138 -5.50 -8.35 9.83
CA HIS A 138 -5.19 -9.67 10.40
C HIS A 138 -6.22 -10.74 9.98
N HIS A 139 -7.41 -10.33 9.51
CA HIS A 139 -8.55 -11.22 9.25
C HIS A 139 -9.04 -11.11 7.80
N SER A 140 -8.11 -10.99 6.84
CA SER A 140 -8.45 -10.83 5.41
C SER A 140 -8.87 -12.14 4.74
N GLY A 141 -9.80 -12.86 5.36
CA GLY A 141 -10.73 -13.71 4.63
C GLY A 141 -11.79 -12.84 3.92
N PRO A 142 -12.56 -13.39 2.96
CA PRO A 142 -13.72 -12.69 2.45
C PRO A 142 -14.53 -12.21 3.64
N ALA A 143 -14.88 -10.92 3.66
CA ALA A 143 -15.68 -10.33 4.73
C ALA A 143 -16.77 -11.33 5.12
N GLU A 144 -16.77 -11.79 6.37
CA GLU A 144 -17.79 -12.68 6.89
C GLU A 144 -19.13 -11.93 6.90
N LEU A 145 -19.72 -11.77 5.72
CA LEU A 145 -21.12 -11.52 5.55
C LEU A 145 -21.93 -12.73 6.04
N GLY A 146 -21.27 -13.85 6.36
CA GLY A 146 -21.81 -14.96 7.13
C GLY A 146 -22.11 -14.60 8.59
N SER A 147 -21.15 -14.03 9.34
CA SER A 147 -21.38 -13.71 10.76
C SER A 147 -22.36 -12.54 10.95
N ILE A 148 -22.44 -11.60 10.00
CA ILE A 148 -23.49 -10.58 9.97
C ILE A 148 -24.84 -11.17 9.52
N SER A 149 -24.87 -12.07 8.52
CA SER A 149 -26.12 -12.74 8.10
C SER A 149 -26.68 -13.64 9.21
N ASP A 150 -25.83 -14.35 9.94
CA ASP A 150 -26.23 -15.19 11.07
C ASP A 150 -26.73 -14.31 12.23
N ALA A 151 -26.06 -13.21 12.56
CA ALA A 151 -26.56 -12.27 13.57
C ALA A 151 -27.91 -11.65 13.20
N ILE A 152 -28.16 -11.35 11.91
CA ILE A 152 -29.46 -10.86 11.43
C ILE A 152 -30.52 -11.97 11.43
N LYS A 153 -30.15 -13.21 11.08
CA LYS A 153 -31.06 -14.36 11.09
C LYS A 153 -31.47 -14.73 12.51
N ASP A 154 -30.55 -14.65 13.47
CA ASP A 154 -30.78 -14.92 14.89
C ASP A 154 -31.61 -13.79 15.56
N ALA A 155 -31.35 -12.53 15.20
CA ALA A 155 -32.20 -11.41 15.60
C ALA A 155 -33.62 -11.48 14.99
N GLY A 156 -33.73 -11.96 13.75
CA GLY A 156 -35.02 -12.17 13.06
C GLY A 156 -35.84 -13.33 13.61
N GLN A 157 -35.21 -14.39 14.13
CA GLN A 157 -35.91 -15.51 14.79
C GLN A 157 -36.47 -15.11 16.16
N ASN A 158 -35.73 -14.31 16.94
CA ASN A 158 -36.21 -13.81 18.24
C ASN A 158 -37.41 -12.85 18.15
N LEU A 159 -37.62 -12.18 17.01
CA LEU A 159 -38.78 -11.31 16.78
C LEU A 159 -40.04 -12.04 16.27
N ARG A 160 -39.91 -13.29 15.80
CA ARG A 160 -41.04 -14.10 15.30
C ARG A 160 -41.55 -15.16 16.30
N GLY A 161 -40.82 -15.39 17.39
CA GLY A 161 -41.19 -16.36 18.43
C GLY A 161 -42.05 -15.81 19.57
N SER A 162 -42.26 -14.50 19.66
CA SER A 162 -42.96 -13.85 20.79
C SER A 162 -44.39 -13.39 20.47
N THR A 163 -45.12 -14.11 19.62
CA THR A 163 -46.55 -13.83 19.32
C THR A 163 -47.48 -15.01 19.56
N THR A 164 -47.02 -16.07 20.21
CA THR A 164 -47.87 -17.19 20.63
C THR A 164 -47.65 -17.48 22.12
N ASP A 165 -48.27 -16.68 22.99
CA ASP A 165 -48.75 -17.13 24.32
C ASP A 165 -49.45 -16.00 25.09
N VAL A 166 -50.60 -15.52 24.59
CA VAL A 166 -51.68 -15.03 25.48
C VAL A 166 -53.00 -15.25 24.75
N ASP A 167 -53.64 -16.40 24.96
CA ASP A 167 -55.01 -16.48 25.49
C ASP A 167 -55.54 -17.92 25.33
N SER A 168 -55.31 -18.73 26.36
CA SER A 168 -55.98 -20.03 26.54
C SER A 168 -55.96 -20.39 28.03
N LYS A 169 -56.95 -19.87 28.77
CA LYS A 169 -57.50 -20.39 30.03
C LYS A 169 -58.93 -19.81 30.14
N GLN A 170 -59.99 -20.45 29.65
CA GLN A 170 -60.68 -21.68 30.08
C GLN A 170 -61.35 -21.60 31.46
N VAL A 171 -62.65 -21.94 31.48
CA VAL A 171 -63.54 -22.38 32.59
C VAL A 171 -64.00 -21.25 33.54
N ASP A 172 -65.27 -20.98 33.82
CA ASP A 172 -66.51 -21.81 33.93
C ASP A 172 -67.69 -21.32 33.07
#